data_AF-A0A965LK73-F1
#
_entry.id   AF-A0A965LK73-F1
#
_cell.length_a   1.000
_cell.length_b   1.000
_cell.length_c   1.000
_cell.angle_alpha   90.00
_cell.angle_beta   90.00
_cell.angle_gamma   90.00
#
_symmetry.space_group_name_H-M   'P 1'
#
loop_
_entity.id
_entity.type
_entity.pdbx_description
1 polymer ?
#
loop_
_entity_poly.entity_id
_entity_poly.type
_entity_poly.pdbx_seq_one_letter_code
_entity_poly.pdbx_strand_id
1 'polypeptide(L)'
;WVTGDKREHHVLDRPRNAPTRTAIGAAGVTFYAVLWAGASTDLIATNFKMSLNQVLVSMQIALIVLPFVAFFVTKRICLALQRKDREIAIHGRESGRIVRLPHGEYIEVHEPLEPHDLYKLVDFKDYKPTLARPNAQGKITFSSRIRASLSKFYFEDRIAPATQTEIDEAAHHNHEIEAEVKKAIEVSDMSC
;
A
#
# COMPACT_ATOMS: atom_id res chain seq x y z
N TRP A 1 18.87 -10.42 2.96
CA TRP A 1 19.34 -11.25 1.82
C TRP A 1 18.51 -11.06 0.56
N VAL A 2 17.17 -11.15 0.63
CA VAL A 2 16.27 -11.00 -0.54
C VAL A 2 16.36 -9.59 -1.16
N THR A 3 16.08 -8.54 -0.39
CA THR A 3 16.33 -7.12 -0.75
C THR A 3 17.82 -6.87 -0.98
N GLY A 4 18.64 -7.34 -0.04
CA GLY A 4 20.10 -7.13 -0.08
C GLY A 4 20.50 -5.65 0.03
N ASP A 5 19.64 -4.82 0.62
CA ASP A 5 19.95 -3.42 0.88
C ASP A 5 20.97 -3.32 2.02
N LYS A 6 22.13 -2.72 1.74
CA LYS A 6 23.24 -2.50 2.68
C LYS A 6 23.56 -1.00 2.86
N ARG A 7 22.69 -0.12 2.38
CA ARG A 7 22.82 1.32 2.55
C ARG A 7 22.64 1.68 4.03
N GLU A 8 23.05 2.88 4.42
CA GLU A 8 22.70 3.39 5.75
C GLU A 8 21.22 3.83 5.77
N HIS A 9 20.52 3.48 6.85
CA HIS A 9 19.10 3.81 7.07
C HIS A 9 18.96 4.63 8.35
N HIS A 10 18.82 5.95 8.20
CA HIS A 10 18.65 6.90 9.32
C HIS A 10 17.19 7.27 9.57
N VAL A 11 16.29 6.90 8.64
CA VAL A 11 14.86 7.20 8.69
C VAL A 11 14.07 5.89 8.68
N LEU A 12 13.01 5.83 9.49
CA LEU A 12 12.12 4.68 9.55
C LEU A 12 11.24 4.59 8.31
N ASP A 13 11.16 3.40 7.73
CA ASP A 13 10.21 3.13 6.65
C ASP A 13 8.79 3.06 7.20
N ARG A 14 7.86 3.74 6.51
CA ARG A 14 6.42 3.59 6.78
C ARG A 14 5.98 2.14 6.47
N PRO A 15 5.15 1.49 7.30
CA PRO A 15 4.76 0.09 7.09
C PRO A 15 4.01 -0.16 5.78
N ARG A 16 3.29 0.85 5.27
CA ARG A 16 2.63 0.77 3.95
C ARG A 16 3.63 0.72 2.79
N ASN A 17 4.85 1.24 2.94
CA ASN A 17 5.88 1.31 1.89
C ASN A 17 6.67 0.00 1.71
N ALA A 18 6.51 -0.96 2.64
CA ALA A 18 7.14 -2.28 2.55
C ALA A 18 6.07 -3.39 2.68
N PRO A 19 5.15 -3.52 1.69
CA PRO A 19 3.92 -4.31 1.81
C PRO A 19 4.17 -5.77 2.16
N THR A 20 5.20 -6.37 1.57
CA THR A 20 5.59 -7.77 1.82
C THR A 20 6.26 -7.97 3.17
N ARG A 21 7.09 -7.04 3.65
CA ARG A 21 7.66 -7.08 5.01
C ARG A 21 6.56 -6.97 6.07
N THR A 22 5.63 -6.04 5.86
CA THR A 22 4.48 -5.82 6.74
C THR A 22 3.54 -7.02 6.73
N ALA A 23 3.28 -7.62 5.57
CA ALA A 23 2.47 -8.83 5.46
C ALA A 23 3.10 -10.05 6.16
N ILE A 24 4.42 -10.22 6.09
CA ILE A 24 5.12 -11.27 6.86
C ILE A 24 4.97 -11.01 8.36
N GLY A 25 5.11 -9.76 8.81
CA GLY A 25 4.89 -9.38 10.20
C GLY A 25 3.45 -9.69 10.66
N ALA A 26 2.45 -9.30 9.87
CA ALA A 26 1.05 -9.58 10.16
C ALA A 26 0.72 -11.08 10.19
N ALA A 27 1.30 -11.87 9.29
CA ALA A 27 1.19 -13.32 9.31
C ALA A 27 1.79 -13.92 10.59
N GLY A 28 2.95 -13.43 11.04
CA GLY A 28 3.57 -13.85 12.30
C GLY A 28 2.75 -13.51 13.54
N VAL A 29 2.18 -12.30 13.60
CA VAL A 29 1.26 -11.89 14.68
C VAL A 29 0.01 -12.77 14.69
N THR A 30 -0.55 -13.06 13.52
CA THR A 30 -1.74 -13.93 13.40
C THR A 30 -1.43 -15.35 13.84
N PHE A 31 -0.28 -15.90 13.44
CA PHE A 31 0.18 -17.21 13.88
C PHE A 31 0.32 -17.28 15.40
N TYR A 32 0.93 -16.26 16.01
CA TYR A 32 1.02 -16.16 17.47
C TYR A 32 -0.36 -16.07 18.14
N ALA A 33 -1.27 -15.26 17.60
CA ALA A 33 -2.62 -15.12 18.12
C ALA A 33 -3.40 -16.45 18.09
N VAL A 34 -3.22 -17.27 17.03
CA VAL A 34 -3.83 -18.60 16.94
C VAL A 34 -3.24 -19.56 17.96
N LEU A 35 -1.92 -19.57 18.17
CA LEU A 35 -1.30 -20.39 19.21
C LEU A 35 -1.76 -20.00 20.61
N TRP A 36 -1.85 -18.69 20.86
CA TRP A 36 -2.36 -18.15 22.12
C TRP A 36 -3.83 -18.55 22.36
N ALA A 37 -4.68 -18.43 21.33
CA ALA A 37 -6.06 -18.92 21.39
C ALA A 37 -6.11 -20.45 21.58
N GLY A 38 -5.20 -21.19 20.95
CA GLY A 38 -5.04 -22.64 21.07
C GLY A 38 -4.70 -23.11 22.48
N ALA A 39 -4.02 -22.28 23.28
CA ALA A 39 -3.78 -22.56 24.70
C ALA A 39 -5.06 -22.43 25.56
N SER A 40 -6.09 -21.77 25.05
CA SER A 40 -7.37 -21.51 25.74
C SER A 40 -8.55 -22.36 25.23
N THR A 41 -8.27 -23.46 24.53
CA THR A 41 -9.30 -24.28 23.86
C THR A 41 -10.36 -24.84 24.81
N ASP A 42 -10.00 -25.17 26.05
CA ASP A 42 -10.93 -25.63 27.07
C ASP A 42 -11.96 -24.55 27.48
N LEU A 43 -11.51 -23.30 27.63
CA LEU A 43 -12.38 -22.15 27.91
C LEU A 43 -13.29 -21.86 26.70
N ILE A 44 -12.78 -21.99 25.49
CA ILE A 44 -13.57 -21.81 24.26
C ILE A 44 -14.65 -22.90 24.18
N ALA A 45 -14.30 -24.16 24.40
CA ALA A 45 -15.25 -25.27 24.33
C ALA A 45 -16.40 -25.13 25.34
N THR A 46 -16.07 -24.72 26.59
CA THR A 46 -17.07 -24.55 27.66
C THR A 46 -17.98 -23.35 27.44
N ASN A 47 -17.45 -22.19 27.03
CA ASN A 47 -18.27 -20.98 26.81
C ASN A 47 -19.17 -21.10 25.57
N PHE A 48 -18.67 -21.68 24.49
CA PHE A 48 -19.42 -21.84 23.24
C PHE A 48 -20.22 -23.16 23.16
N LYS A 49 -20.18 -23.99 24.21
CA LYS A 49 -20.86 -25.30 24.29
C LYS A 49 -20.56 -26.20 23.08
N MET A 50 -19.30 -26.21 22.63
CA MET A 50 -18.83 -26.97 21.48
C MET A 50 -18.04 -28.21 21.91
N SER A 51 -17.93 -29.20 21.00
CA SER A 51 -17.05 -30.35 21.24
C SER A 51 -15.59 -29.91 21.21
N LEU A 52 -14.80 -30.40 22.18
CA LEU A 52 -13.36 -30.13 22.26
C LEU A 52 -12.62 -30.57 20.98
N ASN A 53 -13.01 -31.70 20.40
CA ASN A 53 -12.43 -32.19 19.14
C ASN A 53 -12.66 -31.22 17.98
N GLN A 54 -13.84 -30.61 17.89
CA GLN A 54 -14.15 -29.62 16.85
C GLN A 54 -13.29 -28.37 17.03
N VAL A 55 -13.14 -27.89 18.27
CA VAL A 55 -12.31 -26.73 18.58
C VAL A 55 -10.84 -27.00 18.23
N LEU A 56 -10.29 -28.15 18.62
CA LEU A 56 -8.90 -28.51 18.30
C LEU A 56 -8.64 -28.57 16.79
N VAL A 57 -9.49 -29.27 16.03
CA VAL A 57 -9.33 -29.38 14.57
C VAL A 57 -9.46 -28.00 13.93
N SER A 58 -10.38 -27.16 14.40
CA SER A 58 -10.52 -25.79 13.88
C SER A 58 -9.27 -24.95 14.12
N MET A 59 -8.64 -25.05 15.29
CA MET A 59 -7.41 -24.33 15.62
C MET A 59 -6.21 -24.84 14.80
N GLN A 60 -6.13 -26.14 14.53
CA GLN A 60 -5.09 -26.70 13.66
C GLN A 60 -5.20 -26.20 12.23
N ILE A 61 -6.43 -26.18 11.68
CA ILE A 61 -6.68 -25.61 10.35
C ILE A 61 -6.37 -24.11 10.36
N ALA A 62 -6.84 -23.38 11.38
CA ALA A 62 -6.62 -21.95 11.52
C ALA A 62 -5.13 -21.58 11.61
N LEU A 63 -4.32 -22.39 12.29
CA LEU A 63 -2.88 -22.18 12.46
C LEU A 63 -2.15 -22.13 11.12
N ILE A 64 -2.61 -22.94 10.16
CA ILE A 64 -2.03 -22.96 8.82
C ILE A 64 -2.73 -21.95 7.92
N VAL A 65 -4.06 -21.85 7.93
CA VAL A 65 -4.79 -21.03 6.95
C VAL A 65 -4.73 -19.54 7.28
N LEU A 66 -4.93 -19.14 8.54
CA LEU A 66 -5.03 -17.72 8.90
C LEU A 66 -3.76 -16.90 8.61
N PRO A 67 -2.52 -17.40 8.85
CA PRO A 67 -1.33 -16.64 8.50
C PRO A 67 -1.20 -16.35 7.00
N PHE A 68 -1.58 -17.30 6.14
CA PHE A 68 -1.56 -17.08 4.68
C PHE A 68 -2.62 -16.07 4.27
N VAL A 69 -3.83 -16.18 4.82
CA VAL A 69 -4.91 -15.20 4.57
C VAL A 69 -4.48 -13.81 5.03
N ALA A 70 -3.93 -13.69 6.24
CA ALA A 70 -3.43 -12.44 6.79
C ALA A 70 -2.32 -11.83 5.92
N PHE A 71 -1.41 -12.65 5.38
CA PHE A 71 -0.38 -12.20 4.44
C PHE A 71 -1.01 -11.58 3.18
N PHE A 72 -1.92 -12.30 2.51
CA PHE A 72 -2.53 -11.83 1.27
C PHE A 72 -3.36 -10.55 1.48
N VAL A 73 -4.19 -10.54 2.53
CA VAL A 73 -5.03 -9.38 2.87
C VAL A 73 -4.16 -8.17 3.20
N THR A 74 -3.15 -8.33 4.06
CA THR A 74 -2.27 -7.23 4.44
C THR A 74 -1.50 -6.68 3.23
N LYS A 75 -0.95 -7.56 2.37
CA LYS A 75 -0.26 -7.13 1.15
C LYS A 75 -1.19 -6.30 0.26
N ARG A 76 -2.43 -6.74 0.06
CA ARG A 76 -3.42 -6.02 -0.76
C ARG A 76 -3.82 -4.68 -0.17
N ILE A 77 -4.03 -4.60 1.15
CA ILE A 77 -4.35 -3.35 1.84
C ILE A 77 -3.18 -2.36 1.73
N CYS A 78 -1.93 -2.78 1.97
CA CYS A 78 -0.79 -1.90 1.84
C CYS A 78 -0.65 -1.33 0.42
N LEU A 79 -0.85 -2.16 -0.61
CA LEU A 79 -0.83 -1.70 -2.00
C LEU A 79 -1.99 -0.75 -2.32
N ALA A 80 -3.20 -1.02 -1.82
CA ALA A 80 -4.33 -0.11 -1.99
C ALA A 80 -4.06 1.26 -1.34
N LEU A 81 -3.47 1.27 -0.14
CA LEU A 81 -3.06 2.49 0.54
C LEU A 81 -1.99 3.26 -0.23
N GLN A 82 -1.01 2.59 -0.83
CA GLN A 82 -0.02 3.23 -1.69
C GLN A 82 -0.64 3.87 -2.94
N ARG A 83 -1.66 3.23 -3.55
CA ARG A 83 -2.37 3.82 -4.71
C ARG A 83 -3.08 5.10 -4.31
N LYS A 84 -3.77 5.08 -3.17
CA LYS A 84 -4.44 6.26 -2.64
C LYS A 84 -3.43 7.37 -2.29
N ASP A 85 -2.32 7.03 -1.64
CA ASP A 85 -1.26 8.02 -1.35
C ASP A 85 -0.68 8.62 -2.65
N ARG A 86 -0.51 7.83 -3.71
CA ARG A 86 -0.06 8.34 -5.02
C ARG A 86 -1.10 9.23 -5.68
N GLU A 87 -2.38 8.88 -5.62
CA GLU A 87 -3.47 9.69 -6.16
C GLU A 87 -3.54 11.04 -5.48
N ILE A 88 -3.42 11.08 -4.15
CA ILE A 88 -3.36 12.30 -3.34
C ILE A 88 -2.13 13.14 -3.71
N ALA A 89 -0.98 12.52 -3.94
CA ALA A 89 0.24 13.25 -4.32
C ALA A 89 0.14 13.94 -5.69
N ILE A 90 -0.63 13.35 -6.63
CA ILE A 90 -0.78 13.87 -7.98
C ILE A 90 -1.95 14.87 -8.04
N HIS A 91 -3.13 14.50 -7.56
CA HIS A 91 -4.34 15.30 -7.76
C HIS A 91 -4.60 16.30 -6.62
N GLY A 92 -3.97 16.12 -5.46
CA GLY A 92 -4.29 16.87 -4.26
C GLY A 92 -5.27 16.12 -3.34
N ARG A 93 -5.62 16.74 -2.22
CA ARG A 93 -6.58 16.16 -1.27
C ARG A 93 -8.02 16.47 -1.67
N GLU A 94 -8.88 15.46 -1.56
CA GLU A 94 -10.34 15.57 -1.66
C GLU A 94 -10.84 16.63 -0.66
N SER A 95 -11.43 17.73 -1.13
CA SER A 95 -11.94 18.81 -0.26
C SER A 95 -13.41 18.61 0.13
N GLY A 96 -14.14 17.74 -0.59
CA GLY A 96 -15.59 17.58 -0.46
C GLY A 96 -16.40 18.75 -1.03
N ARG A 97 -15.77 19.75 -1.65
CA ARG A 97 -16.46 20.86 -2.34
C ARG A 97 -16.72 20.47 -3.80
N ILE A 98 -18.00 20.27 -4.11
CA ILE A 98 -18.46 19.96 -5.47
C ILE A 98 -18.98 21.25 -6.11
N VAL A 99 -18.43 21.64 -7.26
CA VAL A 99 -18.91 22.79 -8.04
C VAL A 99 -19.53 22.28 -9.34
N ARG A 100 -20.69 22.85 -9.70
CA ARG A 100 -21.34 22.60 -10.98
C ARG A 100 -20.87 23.63 -12.00
N LEU A 101 -20.30 23.16 -13.10
CA LEU A 101 -19.84 24.01 -14.20
C LEU A 101 -21.00 24.46 -15.10
N PRO A 102 -20.82 25.52 -15.92
CA PRO A 102 -21.89 26.07 -16.77
C PRO A 102 -22.40 25.08 -17.81
N HIS A 103 -21.57 24.13 -18.24
CA HIS A 103 -21.93 23.03 -19.16
C HIS A 103 -22.61 21.84 -18.46
N GLY A 104 -22.77 21.89 -17.13
CA GLY A 104 -23.50 20.90 -16.35
C GLY A 104 -22.68 19.75 -15.75
N GLU A 105 -21.36 19.76 -15.91
CA GLU A 105 -20.46 18.80 -15.23
C GLU A 105 -20.29 19.15 -13.75
N TYR A 106 -20.01 18.13 -12.94
CA TYR A 106 -19.72 18.27 -11.52
C TYR A 106 -18.25 17.92 -11.29
N ILE A 107 -17.49 18.86 -10.75
CA ILE A 107 -16.07 18.65 -10.41
C ILE A 107 -15.89 18.77 -8.90
N GLU A 108 -15.16 17.83 -8.31
CA GLU A 108 -14.64 17.98 -6.96
C GLU A 108 -13.38 18.84 -7.01
N VAL A 109 -13.41 19.96 -6.27
CA VAL A 109 -12.24 20.82 -6.18
C VAL A 109 -11.22 20.15 -5.26
N HIS A 110 -10.09 19.73 -5.81
CA HIS A 110 -8.98 19.21 -5.01
C HIS A 110 -8.17 20.35 -4.44
N GLU A 111 -7.77 20.23 -3.17
CA GLU A 111 -6.86 21.20 -2.55
C GLU A 111 -5.42 20.70 -2.67
N PRO A 112 -4.45 21.55 -3.10
CA PRO A 112 -3.06 21.14 -3.15
C PRO A 112 -2.54 20.80 -1.75
N LEU A 113 -1.65 19.81 -1.67
CA LEU A 113 -1.00 19.46 -0.40
C LEU A 113 0.07 20.50 -0.06
N GLU A 114 0.28 20.69 1.24
CA GLU A 114 1.47 21.40 1.71
C GLU A 114 2.74 20.66 1.25
N PRO A 115 3.80 21.37 0.78
CA PRO A 115 5.02 20.74 0.27
C PRO A 115 5.65 19.71 1.21
N HIS A 116 5.57 19.95 2.52
CA HIS A 116 6.09 19.03 3.53
C HIS A 116 5.30 17.71 3.59
N ASP A 117 3.98 17.75 3.45
CA ASP A 117 3.16 16.54 3.45
C ASP A 117 3.30 15.77 2.13
N LEU A 118 3.42 16.48 1.01
CA LEU A 118 3.74 15.88 -0.28
C LEU A 118 5.08 15.14 -0.22
N TYR A 119 6.12 15.73 0.40
CA TYR A 119 7.41 15.06 0.56
C TYR A 119 7.29 13.72 1.30
N LYS A 120 6.48 13.63 2.37
CA LYS A 120 6.26 12.36 3.10
C LYS A 120 5.61 11.27 2.25
N LEU A 121 4.81 11.66 1.26
CA LEU A 121 4.12 10.73 0.37
C LEU A 121 5.05 10.23 -0.74
N VAL A 122 6.01 11.04 -1.17
CA VAL A 122 6.91 10.73 -2.30
C VAL A 122 8.26 10.15 -1.85
N ASP A 123 8.72 10.45 -0.62
CA ASP A 123 10.04 10.10 -0.08
C ASP A 123 10.21 8.61 0.31
N PHE A 124 9.75 7.69 -0.52
CA PHE A 124 9.96 6.27 -0.29
C PHE A 124 10.73 5.58 -1.42
N LYS A 125 11.51 4.57 -1.03
CA LYS A 125 12.44 3.89 -1.92
C LYS A 125 11.70 2.91 -2.83
N ASP A 126 11.85 3.08 -4.15
CA ASP A 126 11.43 2.08 -5.14
C ASP A 126 12.50 0.97 -5.28
N TYR A 127 12.16 -0.25 -4.88
CA TYR A 127 13.03 -1.41 -5.02
C TYR A 127 12.70 -2.17 -6.31
N LYS A 128 13.61 -2.12 -7.28
CA LYS A 128 13.46 -2.89 -8.53
C LYS A 128 13.80 -4.37 -8.32
N PRO A 129 13.13 -5.30 -9.01
CA PRO A 129 13.37 -6.72 -8.85
C PRO A 129 14.78 -7.01 -9.35
N THR A 130 15.57 -7.71 -8.55
CA THR A 130 16.95 -8.03 -8.93
C THR A 130 16.92 -9.10 -10.02
N LEU A 131 17.50 -8.78 -11.18
CA LEU A 131 17.71 -9.75 -12.24
C LEU A 131 18.84 -10.71 -11.86
N ALA A 132 18.71 -11.99 -12.23
CA ALA A 132 19.78 -12.96 -12.06
C ALA A 132 20.95 -12.57 -12.97
N ARG A 133 21.99 -11.98 -12.38
CA ARG A 133 23.24 -11.67 -13.10
C ARG A 133 24.26 -12.78 -12.89
N PRO A 134 25.06 -13.13 -13.92
CA PRO A 134 26.19 -14.03 -13.76
C PRO A 134 27.20 -13.45 -12.75
N ASN A 135 27.79 -14.31 -11.92
CA ASN A 135 28.87 -13.89 -11.02
C ASN A 135 30.15 -13.57 -11.81
N ALA A 136 31.22 -13.12 -11.13
CA ALA A 136 32.52 -12.82 -11.75
C ALA A 136 33.09 -14.00 -12.58
N GLN A 137 32.69 -15.23 -12.29
CA GLN A 137 33.05 -16.45 -13.02
C GLN A 137 32.08 -16.79 -14.18
N GLY A 138 31.18 -15.89 -14.57
CA GLY A 138 30.23 -16.07 -15.67
C GLY A 138 29.11 -17.09 -15.44
N LYS A 139 29.03 -17.71 -14.25
CA LYS A 139 28.01 -18.72 -13.93
C LYS A 139 26.85 -18.11 -13.15
N ILE A 140 25.63 -18.44 -13.56
CA ILE A 140 24.40 -18.15 -12.81
C ILE A 140 24.21 -19.28 -11.80
N THR A 141 24.50 -19.00 -10.53
CA THR A 141 24.32 -19.97 -9.45
C THR A 141 22.84 -20.23 -9.18
N PHE A 142 22.51 -21.41 -8.70
CA PHE A 142 21.13 -21.76 -8.33
C PHE A 142 20.53 -20.78 -7.30
N SER A 143 21.33 -20.35 -6.33
CA SER A 143 20.95 -19.34 -5.33
C SER A 143 20.60 -17.99 -5.96
N SER A 144 21.30 -17.58 -7.03
CA SER A 144 21.00 -16.34 -7.75
C SER A 144 19.65 -16.41 -8.49
N ARG A 145 19.28 -17.58 -9.01
CA ARG A 145 17.96 -17.79 -9.66
C ARG A 145 16.84 -17.75 -8.63
N ILE A 146 17.01 -18.42 -7.49
CA ILE A 146 16.04 -18.39 -6.39
C ILE A 146 15.85 -16.95 -5.89
N ARG A 147 16.95 -16.22 -5.67
CA ARG A 147 16.89 -14.82 -5.24
C ARG A 147 16.16 -13.95 -6.26
N ALA A 148 16.44 -14.12 -7.55
CA ALA A 148 15.75 -13.36 -8.60
C ALA A 148 14.25 -13.68 -8.66
N SER A 149 13.87 -14.96 -8.51
CA SER A 149 12.45 -15.37 -8.47
C SER A 149 11.72 -14.80 -7.24
N LEU A 150 12.32 -14.93 -6.05
CA LEU A 150 11.78 -14.34 -4.83
C LEU A 150 11.71 -12.81 -4.91
N SER A 151 12.74 -12.17 -5.48
CA SER A 151 12.75 -10.72 -5.68
C SER A 151 11.65 -10.28 -6.64
N LYS A 152 11.39 -11.05 -7.71
CA LYS A 152 10.24 -10.84 -8.59
C LYS A 152 8.94 -10.91 -7.80
N PHE A 153 8.66 -12.02 -7.13
CA PHE A 153 7.45 -12.16 -6.30
C PHE A 153 7.29 -11.03 -5.24
N TYR A 154 8.41 -10.58 -4.65
CA TYR A 154 8.43 -9.56 -3.61
C TYR A 154 8.17 -8.14 -4.14
N PHE A 155 8.55 -7.85 -5.38
CA PHE A 155 8.53 -6.49 -5.97
C PHE A 155 7.71 -6.34 -7.25
N GLU A 156 7.07 -7.39 -7.74
CA GLU A 156 6.25 -7.37 -8.97
C GLU A 156 5.04 -6.46 -8.83
N ASP A 157 4.33 -6.54 -7.71
CA ASP A 157 3.13 -5.72 -7.46
C ASP A 157 3.42 -4.32 -6.91
N ARG A 158 4.66 -3.84 -6.95
CA ARG A 158 5.03 -2.57 -6.30
C ARG A 158 4.48 -1.35 -7.05
N ILE A 159 4.18 -0.29 -6.31
CA ILE A 159 3.78 1.00 -6.84
C ILE A 159 4.97 1.95 -6.71
N ALA A 160 5.37 2.57 -7.82
CA ALA A 160 6.42 3.57 -7.82
C ALA A 160 5.89 4.90 -7.23
N PRO A 161 6.73 5.67 -6.52
CA PRO A 161 6.38 7.02 -6.10
C PRO A 161 6.10 7.92 -7.32
N ALA A 162 5.22 8.91 -7.15
CA ALA A 162 4.94 9.89 -8.20
C ALA A 162 6.22 10.65 -8.57
N THR A 163 6.49 10.79 -9.86
CA THR A 163 7.67 11.55 -10.32
C THR A 163 7.36 13.05 -10.31
N GLN A 164 8.39 13.89 -10.17
CA GLN A 164 8.24 15.36 -10.22
C GLN A 164 7.47 15.81 -11.47
N THR A 165 7.75 15.19 -12.63
CA THR A 165 7.04 15.47 -13.88
C THR A 165 5.55 15.19 -13.81
N GLU A 166 5.13 14.09 -13.17
CA GLU A 166 3.72 13.74 -13.01
C GLU A 166 3.01 14.72 -12.07
N ILE A 167 3.72 15.24 -11.07
CA ILE A 167 3.21 16.23 -10.13
C ILE A 167 3.06 17.59 -10.81
N ASP A 168 4.05 18.01 -11.61
CA ASP A 168 4.01 19.26 -12.36
C ASP A 168 2.88 19.26 -13.41
N GLU A 169 2.73 18.16 -14.16
CA GLU A 169 1.62 17.97 -15.11
C GLU A 169 0.25 18.07 -14.42
N ALA A 170 0.10 17.45 -13.25
CA ALA A 170 -1.16 17.51 -12.51
C ALA A 170 -1.42 18.88 -11.88
N ALA A 171 -0.37 19.59 -11.46
CA ALA A 171 -0.48 20.98 -11.00
C ALA A 171 -0.99 21.91 -12.12
N HIS A 172 -0.51 21.72 -13.35
CA HIS A 172 -1.00 22.47 -14.51
C HIS A 172 -2.49 22.21 -14.78
N HIS A 173 -2.93 20.95 -14.76
CA HIS A 173 -4.36 20.61 -14.92
C HIS A 173 -5.24 21.16 -13.79
N ASN A 174 -4.77 21.12 -12.55
CA ASN A 174 -5.51 21.69 -11.42
C ASN A 174 -5.68 23.21 -11.55
N HIS A 175 -4.68 23.94 -12.03
CA HIS A 175 -4.80 25.38 -12.27
C HIS A 175 -5.79 25.71 -13.40
N GLU A 176 -5.89 24.88 -14.43
CA GLU A 176 -6.90 25.03 -15.49
C GLU A 176 -8.32 24.87 -14.91
N ILE A 177 -8.52 23.84 -14.08
CA ILE A 177 -9.81 23.59 -13.40
C ILE A 177 -10.17 24.73 -12.46
N GLU A 178 -9.22 25.22 -11.64
CA GLU A 178 -9.47 26.38 -10.77
C GLU A 178 -9.86 27.63 -11.57
N ALA A 179 -9.24 27.86 -12.73
CA ALA A 179 -9.58 28.97 -13.59
C ALA A 179 -10.99 28.84 -14.19
N GLU A 180 -11.42 27.63 -14.57
CA GLU A 180 -12.79 27.38 -15.03
C GLU A 180 -13.82 27.52 -13.92
N VAL A 181 -13.54 26.99 -12.73
CA VAL A 181 -14.38 27.14 -11.55
C VAL A 181 -14.56 28.62 -11.21
N LYS A 182 -13.49 29.42 -11.25
CA LYS A 182 -13.57 30.85 -10.99
C LYS A 182 -14.45 31.58 -12.02
N LYS A 183 -14.28 31.27 -13.32
CA LYS A 183 -15.15 31.80 -14.38
C LYS A 183 -16.62 31.41 -14.17
N ALA A 184 -16.88 30.17 -13.77
CA ALA A 184 -18.24 29.69 -13.52
C ALA A 184 -18.92 30.45 -12.38
N ILE A 185 -18.17 30.73 -11.30
CA ILE A 185 -18.66 31.54 -10.16
C ILE A 185 -18.95 32.97 -10.62
N GLU A 186 -18.04 33.61 -11.37
CA GLU A 186 -18.26 34.96 -11.90
C GLU A 186 -19.50 35.05 -12.82
N VAL A 187 -19.72 34.05 -13.68
CA VAL A 187 -20.92 34.00 -14.55
C VAL A 187 -22.20 33.78 -13.74
N SER A 188 -22.16 32.94 -12.70
CA SER A 188 -23.28 32.73 -11.79
C SER A 188 -23.66 34.01 -11.06
N ASP A 189 -22.67 34.72 -10.48
CA ASP A 189 -22.89 35.96 -9.73
C ASP A 189 -23.41 37.11 -10.59
N MET A 190 -23.06 37.13 -11.89
CA MET A 190 -23.52 38.15 -12.83
C MET A 190 -24.92 37.89 -13.42
N SER A 191 -25.46 36.69 -13.21
CA SER A 191 -26.81 36.28 -13.67
C SER A 191 -27.92 36.47 -12.62
N CYS A 192 -27.55 36.86 -11.39
CA CYS A 192 -28.44 37.19 -10.27
C CYS A 192 -28.52 38.71 -10.11
#